data_AF-A0A7U9XIH4-F1
#
_entry.id   AF-A0A7U9XIH4-F1
#
_cell.length_a   1.000
_cell.length_b   1.000
_cell.length_c   1.000
_cell.angle_alpha   90.00
_cell.angle_beta   90.00
_cell.angle_gamma   90.00
#
_symmetry.space_group_name_H-M   'P 1'
#
loop_
_entity.id
_entity.type
_entity.pdbx_description
1 polymer ?
#
loop_
_entity_poly.entity_id
_entity_poly.type
_entity_poly.pdbx_seq_one_letter_code
_entity_poly.pdbx_strand_id
1 'polypeptide(L)'
;MVTLGKKGEEPLIELLPLHPLRDVSKKTGKLKDIIEGALEHERGDYISVTLTDAVDPYKPKEQFEKVFDRILEVRVDNQRTRAKLSQLDEELTMKDPLDNFADFYQEMQGRKMEEEEMQMMLQIFEQVKEG
;
A
#
# COMPACT_ATOMS: atom_id res chain seq x y z
N MET A 1 16.92 36.93 -12.94
CA MET A 1 17.55 38.26 -12.99
C MET A 1 16.44 39.30 -13.04
N VAL A 2 16.60 40.43 -12.34
CA VAL A 2 15.63 41.52 -12.38
C VAL A 2 16.35 42.78 -12.81
N THR A 3 15.85 43.44 -13.85
CA THR A 3 16.42 44.67 -14.39
C THR A 3 15.40 45.80 -14.22
N LEU A 4 15.77 46.82 -13.45
CA LEU A 4 14.91 47.98 -13.21
C LEU A 4 15.02 48.98 -14.36
N GLY A 5 13.88 49.32 -14.96
CA GLY A 5 13.74 50.41 -15.90
C GLY A 5 13.61 51.77 -15.22
N LYS A 6 13.01 52.74 -15.92
CA LYS A 6 12.79 54.08 -15.35
C LYS A 6 11.72 54.04 -14.26
N LYS A 7 11.68 55.08 -13.42
CA LYS A 7 10.66 55.24 -12.38
C LYS A 7 9.26 55.24 -13.02
N GLY A 8 8.43 54.26 -12.64
CA GLY A 8 7.08 54.08 -13.17
C GLY A 8 6.96 53.04 -14.28
N GLU A 9 8.08 52.52 -14.80
CA GLU A 9 8.08 51.36 -15.70
C GLU A 9 8.15 50.06 -14.89
N GLU A 10 7.50 49.01 -15.41
CA GLU A 10 7.56 47.69 -14.79
C GLU A 10 8.96 47.08 -14.95
N PRO A 11 9.48 46.40 -13.91
CA PRO A 11 10.77 45.73 -13.99
C PRO A 11 10.75 44.59 -15.00
N LEU A 12 11.84 44.44 -15.76
CA LEU A 12 12.04 43.26 -16.59
C LEU A 12 12.48 42.09 -15.70
N ILE A 13 11.75 40.99 -15.76
CA ILE A 13 12.05 39.77 -15.01
C ILE A 13 12.44 38.68 -16.00
N GLU A 14 13.66 38.18 -15.85
CA GLU A 14 14.17 37.05 -16.61
C GLU A 14 14.39 35.84 -15.70
N LEU A 15 13.76 34.71 -16.04
CA LEU A 15 13.95 33.45 -15.33
C LEU A 15 15.15 32.71 -15.91
N LEU A 16 16.15 32.45 -15.07
CA LEU A 16 17.30 31.64 -15.45
C LEU A 16 17.03 30.19 -15.04
N PRO A 17 17.09 29.22 -15.96
CA PRO A 17 16.84 27.83 -15.63
C PRO A 17 17.95 27.31 -14.72
N LEU A 18 17.55 26.73 -13.60
CA LEU A 18 18.46 26.01 -12.71
C LEU A 18 18.45 24.54 -13.10
N HIS A 19 19.64 23.99 -13.28
CA HIS A 19 19.83 22.56 -13.54
C HIS A 19 20.31 21.93 -12.23
N PRO A 20 19.46 21.15 -11.55
CA PRO A 20 19.85 20.51 -10.31
C PRO A 20 20.95 19.48 -10.57
N LEU A 21 21.80 19.24 -9.56
CA LEU A 21 22.85 18.23 -9.64
C LEU A 21 22.27 16.80 -9.69
N ARG A 22 21.06 16.61 -9.16
CA ARG A 22 20.38 15.33 -9.02
C ARG A 22 18.89 15.52 -9.22
N ASP A 23 18.26 14.54 -9.80
CA ASP A 23 16.81 14.51 -9.93
C ASP A 23 16.14 14.03 -8.64
N VAL A 24 14.84 14.28 -8.58
CA VAL A 24 13.97 13.82 -7.49
C VAL A 24 12.83 13.04 -8.10
N SER A 25 12.67 11.78 -7.71
CA SER A 25 11.62 10.91 -8.23
C SER A 25 10.79 10.28 -7.11
N LYS A 26 9.55 9.91 -7.46
CA LYS A 26 8.65 9.17 -6.60
C LYS A 26 8.28 7.85 -7.27
N LYS A 27 8.41 6.74 -6.55
CA LYS A 27 8.08 5.40 -7.04
C LYS A 27 7.01 4.75 -6.16
N THR A 28 6.07 4.07 -6.80
CA THR A 28 5.02 3.30 -6.12
C THR A 28 4.98 1.90 -6.72
N GLY A 29 4.98 0.86 -5.89
CA GLY A 29 5.01 -0.52 -6.37
C GLY A 29 5.49 -1.50 -5.31
N LYS A 30 5.69 -2.76 -5.72
CA LYS A 30 6.27 -3.77 -4.85
C LYS A 30 7.77 -3.53 -4.68
N LEU A 31 8.30 -3.88 -3.51
CA LEU A 31 9.72 -3.75 -3.19
C LEU A 31 10.62 -4.34 -4.28
N LYS A 32 10.32 -5.58 -4.70
CA LYS A 32 11.12 -6.31 -5.68
C LYS A 32 11.13 -5.60 -7.04
N ASP A 33 9.97 -5.19 -7.52
CA ASP A 33 9.81 -4.56 -8.84
C ASP A 33 10.55 -3.22 -8.91
N ILE A 34 10.53 -2.45 -7.82
CA ILE A 34 11.23 -1.16 -7.73
C ILE A 34 12.75 -1.35 -7.73
N ILE A 35 13.25 -2.37 -7.03
CA ILE A 35 14.69 -2.70 -6.99
C ILE A 35 15.18 -3.20 -8.34
N GLU A 36 14.46 -4.13 -8.97
CA GLU A 36 14.84 -4.71 -10.26
C GLU A 36 14.71 -3.70 -11.41
N GLY A 37 13.74 -2.79 -11.31
CA GLY A 37 13.53 -1.71 -12.27
C GLY A 37 14.46 -0.51 -12.10
N ALA A 38 15.43 -0.56 -11.19
CA ALA A 38 16.31 0.57 -10.88
C ALA A 38 17.32 0.84 -12.01
N LEU A 39 17.12 1.93 -12.77
CA LEU A 39 18.03 2.40 -13.81
C LEU A 39 19.33 2.95 -13.19
N GLU A 40 20.45 2.84 -13.89
CA GLU A 40 21.75 3.22 -13.32
C GLU A 40 21.83 4.71 -12.94
N HIS A 41 21.26 5.60 -13.75
CA HIS A 41 21.31 7.04 -13.50
C HIS A 41 20.52 7.48 -12.26
N GLU A 42 19.41 6.79 -11.94
CA GLU A 42 18.53 7.15 -10.81
C GLU A 42 19.02 6.62 -9.46
N ARG A 43 20.01 5.71 -9.43
CA ARG A 43 20.58 5.17 -8.19
C ARG A 43 21.22 6.25 -7.33
N GLY A 44 21.80 7.26 -7.99
CA GLY A 44 22.39 8.43 -7.34
C GLY A 44 21.40 9.53 -7.00
N ASP A 45 20.18 9.47 -7.53
CA ASP A 45 19.18 10.53 -7.38
C ASP A 45 18.35 10.39 -6.10
N TYR A 46 17.59 11.42 -5.78
CA TYR A 46 16.71 11.40 -4.62
C TYR A 46 15.43 10.62 -4.93
N ILE A 47 15.09 9.67 -4.07
CA ILE A 47 13.87 8.87 -4.25
C ILE A 47 12.95 8.88 -3.04
N SER A 48 11.65 8.94 -3.28
CA SER A 48 10.59 8.65 -2.31
C SER A 48 9.81 7.43 -2.77
N VAL A 49 9.64 6.45 -1.90
CA VAL A 49 9.00 5.18 -2.24
C VAL A 49 7.72 4.96 -1.43
N THR A 50 6.65 4.52 -2.11
CA THR A 50 5.46 3.95 -1.51
C THR A 50 5.33 2.48 -1.90
N LEU A 51 5.46 1.58 -0.92
CA LEU A 51 5.33 0.14 -1.12
C LEU A 51 3.87 -0.30 -1.16
N THR A 52 3.53 -1.16 -2.11
CA THR A 52 2.19 -1.74 -2.27
C THR A 52 2.18 -3.28 -2.11
N ASP A 53 3.23 -3.82 -1.51
CA ASP A 53 3.34 -5.23 -1.19
C ASP A 53 2.13 -5.68 -0.35
N ALA A 54 1.60 -6.88 -0.65
CA ALA A 54 0.45 -7.42 0.07
C ALA A 54 0.77 -7.82 1.51
N VAL A 55 2.06 -8.01 1.81
CA VAL A 55 2.63 -8.32 3.12
C VAL A 55 3.74 -7.32 3.35
N ASP A 56 3.81 -6.76 4.55
CA ASP A 56 4.85 -5.80 4.92
C ASP A 56 6.25 -6.42 4.73
N PRO A 57 7.07 -5.88 3.82
CA PRO A 57 8.37 -6.44 3.54
C PRO A 57 9.32 -6.23 4.74
N TYR A 58 10.21 -7.20 4.96
CA TYR A 58 11.18 -7.12 6.05
C TYR A 58 12.22 -6.03 5.78
N LYS A 59 12.34 -5.03 6.68
CA LYS A 59 13.34 -3.96 6.61
C LYS A 59 13.51 -3.34 5.21
N PRO A 60 12.45 -2.77 4.61
CA PRO A 60 12.47 -2.35 3.21
C PRO A 60 13.48 -1.22 2.95
N LYS A 61 13.67 -0.33 3.93
CA LYS A 61 14.64 0.76 3.83
C LYS A 61 16.07 0.23 3.63
N GLU A 62 16.50 -0.74 4.44
CA GLU A 62 17.84 -1.36 4.32
C GLU A 62 18.01 -2.10 2.99
N GLN A 63 16.92 -2.60 2.39
CA GLN A 63 16.97 -3.22 1.07
C GLN A 63 17.12 -2.18 -0.05
N PHE A 64 16.43 -1.04 0.05
CA PHE A 64 16.60 0.06 -0.89
C PHE A 64 17.99 0.71 -0.81
N GLU A 65 18.58 0.83 0.39
CA GLU A 65 19.92 1.39 0.60
C GLU A 65 21.03 0.62 -0.13
N LYS A 66 20.76 -0.63 -0.55
CA LYS A 66 21.70 -1.42 -1.37
C LYS A 66 21.72 -1.00 -2.84
N VAL A 67 20.74 -0.22 -3.28
CA VAL A 67 20.49 0.11 -4.69
C VAL A 67 20.47 1.61 -4.92
N PHE A 68 19.90 2.37 -3.98
CA PHE A 68 19.75 3.81 -4.06
C PHE A 68 20.55 4.50 -2.96
N ASP A 69 21.34 5.50 -3.35
CA ASP A 69 22.19 6.25 -2.43
C ASP A 69 21.39 7.22 -1.54
N ARG A 70 20.26 7.74 -2.04
CA ARG A 70 19.60 8.94 -1.49
C ARG A 70 18.10 8.77 -1.34
N ILE A 71 17.72 7.94 -0.38
CA ILE A 71 16.32 7.70 -0.05
C ILE A 71 15.82 8.82 0.87
N LEU A 72 14.84 9.58 0.39
CA LEU A 72 14.14 10.59 1.18
C LEU A 72 13.14 9.94 2.14
N GLU A 73 12.39 8.95 1.65
CA GLU A 73 11.29 8.36 2.38
C GLU A 73 10.94 6.97 1.85
N VAL A 74 10.54 6.07 2.75
CA VAL A 74 9.90 4.79 2.43
C VAL A 74 8.61 4.69 3.24
N ARG A 75 7.47 4.70 2.54
CA ARG A 75 6.14 4.47 3.11
C ARG A 75 5.64 3.08 2.70
N VAL A 76 4.83 2.47 3.54
CA VAL A 76 4.01 1.32 3.17
C VAL A 76 2.57 1.80 3.00
N ASP A 77 1.94 1.44 1.89
CA ASP A 77 0.53 1.71 1.68
C ASP A 77 -0.32 0.77 2.55
N ASN A 78 -0.44 1.16 3.81
CA ASN A 78 -1.18 0.41 4.83
C ASN A 78 -2.70 0.42 4.59
N GLN A 79 -3.23 0.97 3.49
CA GLN A 79 -4.68 0.95 3.25
C GLN A 79 -5.23 -0.47 3.17
N ARG A 80 -4.50 -1.40 2.53
CA ARG A 80 -4.94 -2.81 2.42
C ARG A 80 -4.82 -3.57 3.74
N THR A 81 -3.71 -3.40 4.46
CA THR A 81 -3.47 -4.05 5.77
C THR A 81 -4.40 -3.48 6.84
N ARG A 82 -4.65 -2.16 6.83
CA ARG A 82 -5.60 -1.49 7.72
C ARG A 82 -7.04 -1.91 7.42
N ALA A 83 -7.43 -2.13 6.16
CA ALA A 83 -8.75 -2.68 5.82
C ALA A 83 -8.97 -4.10 6.38
N LYS A 84 -7.94 -4.96 6.33
CA LYS A 84 -7.96 -6.29 6.94
C LYS A 84 -7.92 -6.24 8.48
N LEU A 85 -7.16 -5.33 9.07
CA LEU A 85 -7.11 -5.11 10.52
C LEU A 85 -8.40 -4.47 11.07
N SER A 86 -9.07 -3.60 10.32
CA SER A 86 -10.39 -3.09 10.70
C SER A 86 -11.49 -4.16 10.63
N GLN A 87 -11.33 -5.20 9.79
CA GLN A 87 -12.19 -6.38 9.86
C GLN A 87 -11.93 -7.22 11.12
N LEU A 88 -10.68 -7.30 11.60
CA LEU A 88 -10.32 -7.98 12.84
C LEU A 88 -10.78 -7.22 14.10
N ASP A 89 -10.87 -5.88 14.07
CA ASP A 89 -11.35 -5.08 15.21
C ASP A 89 -12.90 -5.05 15.34
N GLU A 90 -13.65 -5.40 14.29
CA GLU A 90 -15.12 -5.60 14.37
C GLU A 90 -15.52 -6.98 14.94
N GLU A 91 -14.56 -7.88 15.14
CA GLU A 91 -14.75 -9.30 15.47
C GLU A 91 -14.85 -9.63 16.98
N LEU A 92 -15.14 -8.65 17.83
CA LEU A 92 -15.53 -8.88 19.23
C LEU A 92 -17.04 -8.86 19.46
N THR A 93 -17.85 -8.85 18.38
CA THR A 93 -19.24 -9.27 18.48
C THR A 93 -19.28 -10.79 18.36
N MET A 94 -19.85 -11.47 19.37
CA MET A 94 -20.10 -12.92 19.33
C MET A 94 -21.03 -13.23 18.15
N LYS A 95 -20.48 -13.45 16.97
CA LYS A 95 -21.22 -13.98 15.82
C LYS A 95 -21.69 -15.39 16.17
N ASP A 96 -22.90 -15.72 15.74
CA ASP A 96 -23.42 -17.08 15.88
C ASP A 96 -22.46 -18.06 15.16
N PRO A 97 -22.20 -19.27 15.69
CA PRO A 97 -21.32 -20.26 15.06
C PRO A 97 -21.64 -20.53 13.59
N LEU A 98 -22.91 -20.40 13.19
CA LEU A 98 -23.33 -20.56 11.80
C LEU A 98 -22.82 -19.45 10.89
N ASP A 99 -22.85 -18.19 11.38
CA ASP A 99 -22.37 -17.03 10.63
C ASP A 99 -20.86 -17.12 10.40
N ASN A 100 -20.11 -17.54 11.43
CA ASN A 100 -18.67 -17.77 11.30
C ASN A 100 -18.35 -18.86 10.28
N PHE A 101 -19.15 -19.93 10.25
CA PHE A 101 -18.94 -21.01 9.29
C PHE A 101 -19.32 -20.58 7.86
N ALA A 102 -20.34 -19.74 7.69
CA ALA A 102 -20.71 -19.20 6.39
C ALA A 102 -19.61 -18.28 5.82
N ASP A 103 -19.04 -17.41 6.67
CA ASP A 103 -17.90 -16.56 6.32
C ASP A 103 -16.69 -17.43 5.90
N PHE A 104 -16.38 -18.45 6.70
CA PHE A 104 -15.29 -19.41 6.41
C PHE A 104 -15.52 -20.20 5.11
N TYR A 105 -16.75 -20.69 4.87
CA TYR A 105 -17.11 -21.43 3.67
C TYR A 105 -16.93 -20.55 2.42
N GLN A 106 -17.36 -19.28 2.50
CA GLN A 106 -17.19 -18.34 1.40
C GLN A 106 -15.72 -18.02 1.13
N GLU A 107 -14.89 -17.90 2.16
CA GLU A 107 -13.45 -17.68 2.01
C GLU A 107 -12.75 -18.89 1.36
N MET A 108 -13.11 -20.12 1.75
CA MET A 108 -12.51 -21.33 1.20
C MET A 108 -12.99 -21.70 -0.21
N GLN A 109 -14.28 -21.53 -0.49
CA GLN A 109 -14.91 -21.98 -1.74
C GLN A 109 -15.08 -20.87 -2.78
N GLY A 110 -14.83 -19.62 -2.39
CA GLY A 110 -14.99 -18.45 -3.27
C GLY A 110 -16.43 -18.16 -3.69
N ARG A 111 -17.42 -18.86 -3.11
CA ARG A 111 -18.85 -18.66 -3.35
C ARG A 111 -19.62 -18.70 -2.02
N LYS A 112 -20.76 -18.00 -1.97
CA LYS A 112 -21.68 -18.09 -0.83
C LYS A 112 -22.27 -19.49 -0.76
N MET A 113 -22.53 -19.93 0.47
CA MET A 113 -23.22 -21.19 0.74
C MET A 113 -24.64 -21.14 0.18
N GLU A 114 -25.06 -22.22 -0.48
CA GLU A 114 -26.43 -22.37 -0.98
C GLU A 114 -27.39 -22.84 0.13
N GLU A 115 -28.70 -22.67 -0.06
CA GLU A 115 -29.70 -22.99 0.96
C GLU A 115 -29.62 -24.45 1.41
N GLU A 116 -29.37 -25.39 0.49
CA GLU A 116 -29.23 -26.82 0.82
C GLU A 116 -28.02 -27.09 1.72
N GLU A 117 -26.89 -26.42 1.45
CA GLU A 117 -25.65 -26.54 2.22
C GLU A 117 -25.82 -25.92 3.62
N MET A 118 -26.58 -24.82 3.71
CA MET A 118 -26.93 -24.18 4.97
C MET A 118 -27.81 -25.09 5.84
N GLN A 119 -28.82 -25.72 5.25
CA GLN A 119 -29.70 -26.66 5.97
C GLN A 119 -28.93 -27.89 6.47
N MET A 120 -27.99 -28.40 5.68
CA MET A 120 -27.11 -29.48 6.12
C MET A 120 -26.25 -29.08 7.31
N MET A 121 -25.67 -27.87 7.29
CA MET A 121 -24.88 -27.36 8.42
C MET A 121 -25.72 -27.16 9.69
N LEU A 122 -26.94 -26.64 9.56
CA LEU A 122 -27.87 -26.49 10.69
C LEU A 122 -28.16 -27.84 11.36
N GLN A 123 -28.41 -28.89 10.58
CA GLN A 123 -28.64 -30.24 11.11
C GLN A 123 -27.41 -30.80 11.85
N ILE A 124 -26.20 -30.56 11.34
CA ILE A 124 -24.96 -30.99 12.00
C ILE A 124 -24.80 -30.26 13.34
N PHE A 125 -25.06 -28.95 13.38
CA PHE A 125 -24.97 -28.17 14.62
C PHE A 125 -26.02 -28.57 15.66
N GLU A 126 -27.25 -28.92 15.25
CA GLU A 126 -28.27 -29.46 16.14
C GLU A 126 -27.85 -30.81 16.74
N GLN A 127 -27.32 -31.73 15.90
CA GLN A 127 -26.83 -33.03 16.37
C GLN A 127 -25.68 -32.91 17.39
N VAL A 128 -24.82 -31.90 17.24
CA VAL A 128 -23.70 -31.65 18.16
C VAL A 128 -24.14 -30.95 19.45
N LYS A 129 -25.27 -30.22 19.44
CA LYS A 129 -25.82 -29.58 20.65
C LYS A 129 -26.61 -30.53 21.55
N GLU A 130 -27.14 -31.63 21.01
CA GLU A 130 -27.91 -32.63 21.77
C GLU A 130 -27.09 -33.80 22.33
N GLY A 131 -25.77 -33.86 22.05
CA GLY A 131 -24.83 -34.87 22.59
C GLY A 131 -23.88 -34.30 23.64
#